data_AF-A0A6G3QU52-F1
#
_entry.id   AF-A0A6G3QU52-F1
#
_cell.length_a   1.000
_cell.length_b   1.000
_cell.length_c   1.000
_cell.angle_alpha   90.00
_cell.angle_beta   90.00
_cell.angle_gamma   90.00
#
_symmetry.space_group_name_H-M   'P 1'
#
loop_
_entity.id
_entity.type
_entity.pdbx_description
1 polymer ?
#
loop_
_entity_poly.entity_id
_entity_poly.type
_entity_poly.pdbx_seq_one_letter_code
_entity_poly.pdbx_strand_id
1 'polypeptide(L)'
;RLWPGSGPQDDPAAAAHALAAAALTELRDLIALPPDRAPARTLWVTRGAVAARPEDTVPGLAQSVLWGLARSARAEHPGLGLVLLDLDPADAPD
;
A
#
# COMPACT_ATOMS: atom_id res chain seq x y z
N ARG A 1 -7.89 4.07 1.63
CA ARG A 1 -7.22 3.72 2.90
C ARG A 1 -5.85 4.35 2.95
N LEU A 2 -5.56 5.13 4.00
CA LEU A 2 -4.21 5.54 4.35
C LEU A 2 -3.61 4.45 5.24
N TRP A 3 -2.45 3.91 4.85
CA TRP A 3 -1.76 2.88 5.61
C TRP A 3 -0.88 3.50 6.70
N PRO A 4 -0.82 2.91 7.91
CA PRO A 4 0.06 3.40 8.96
C PRO A 4 1.53 3.18 8.56
N GLY A 5 2.36 4.19 8.81
CA GLY A 5 3.82 4.06 8.69
C GLY A 5 4.40 3.28 9.86
N SER A 6 5.64 2.84 9.72
CA SER A 6 6.44 2.33 10.84
C SER A 6 7.17 3.48 11.54
N GLY A 7 7.29 3.41 12.86
CA GLY A 7 8.10 4.31 13.66
C GLY A 7 9.60 4.01 13.56
N PRO A 8 10.48 4.91 14.04
CA PRO A 8 11.94 4.76 13.93
C PRO A 8 12.51 3.54 14.67
N GLN A 9 11.78 3.02 15.67
CA GLN A 9 12.19 1.88 16.49
C GLN A 9 11.56 0.56 16.04
N ASP A 10 10.64 0.59 15.07
CA ASP A 10 9.96 -0.62 14.60
C ASP A 10 10.91 -1.44 13.71
N ASP A 11 10.89 -2.76 13.87
CA ASP A 11 11.54 -3.66 12.92
C ASP A 11 10.81 -3.58 11.56
N PRO A 12 11.49 -3.11 10.49
CA PRO A 12 10.85 -2.94 9.18
C PRO A 12 10.29 -4.25 8.61
N ALA A 13 10.93 -5.39 8.90
CA ALA A 13 10.49 -6.68 8.38
C ALA A 13 9.19 -7.15 9.06
N ALA A 14 9.14 -7.07 10.40
CA ALA A 14 7.93 -7.35 11.16
C ALA A 14 6.78 -6.41 10.78
N ALA A 15 7.06 -5.11 10.63
CA ALA A 15 6.07 -4.12 10.21
C ALA A 15 5.54 -4.42 8.79
N ALA A 16 6.41 -4.74 7.84
CA ALA A 16 6.01 -5.14 6.49
C ALA A 16 5.12 -6.40 6.51
N HIS A 17 5.46 -7.40 7.33
CA HIS A 17 4.64 -8.61 7.45
C HIS A 17 3.24 -8.31 8.00
N ALA A 18 3.15 -7.49 9.05
CA ALA A 18 1.87 -7.08 9.62
C ALA A 18 1.01 -6.28 8.62
N LEU A 19 1.63 -5.36 7.88
CA LEU A 19 0.96 -4.58 6.83
C LEU A 19 0.45 -5.50 5.70
N ALA A 20 1.27 -6.45 5.25
CA ALA A 20 0.87 -7.42 4.22
C ALA A 20 -0.30 -8.28 4.67
N ALA A 21 -0.29 -8.77 5.91
CA ALA A 21 -1.39 -9.56 6.47
C ALA A 21 -2.70 -8.75 6.50
N ALA A 22 -2.64 -7.51 7.01
CA ALA A 22 -3.81 -6.63 7.05
C ALA A 22 -4.33 -6.27 5.65
N ALA A 23 -3.44 -6.05 4.68
CA ALA A 23 -3.79 -5.73 3.30
C ALA A 23 -4.38 -6.93 2.55
N LEU A 24 -3.87 -8.13 2.80
CA LEU A 24 -4.41 -9.36 2.24
C LEU A 24 -5.83 -9.63 2.75
N THR A 25 -6.10 -9.38 4.03
CA THR A 25 -7.45 -9.48 4.58
C THR A 25 -8.40 -8.50 3.88
N GLU A 26 -8.03 -7.22 3.75
CA GLU A 26 -8.87 -6.25 3.04
C GLU A 26 -9.11 -6.64 1.57
N LEU A 27 -8.09 -7.13 0.86
CA LEU A 27 -8.26 -7.59 -0.52
C LEU A 27 -9.23 -8.77 -0.61
N ARG A 28 -9.12 -9.76 0.29
CA ARG A 28 -10.04 -10.90 0.32
C ARG A 28 -11.47 -10.47 0.56
N ASP A 29 -11.67 -9.53 1.49
CA ASP A 29 -12.99 -8.98 1.77
C ASP A 29 -13.56 -8.23 0.57
N LEU A 30 -12.74 -7.41 -0.11
CA LEU A 30 -13.13 -6.69 -1.32
C LEU A 30 -13.47 -7.64 -2.48
N ILE A 31 -12.69 -8.70 -2.68
CA ILE A 31 -12.93 -9.71 -3.71
C ILE A 31 -14.23 -10.47 -3.45
N ALA A 32 -14.58 -10.69 -2.18
CA ALA A 32 -15.80 -11.38 -1.79
C ALA A 32 -17.07 -10.52 -1.88
N LEU A 33 -16.96 -9.20 -2.12
CA LEU A 33 -18.13 -8.33 -2.27
C LEU A 33 -18.91 -8.67 -3.55
N PRO A 34 -20.25 -8.68 -3.50
CA PRO A 34 -21.04 -8.81 -4.71
C PRO A 34 -20.90 -7.56 -5.61
N PRO A 35 -21.07 -7.68 -6.94
CA PRO A 35 -20.77 -6.59 -7.88
C PRO A 35 -21.53 -5.28 -7.63
N ASP A 36 -22.74 -5.34 -7.08
CA ASP A 36 -23.59 -4.20 -6.73
C ASP A 36 -23.12 -3.45 -5.47
N ARG A 37 -22.26 -4.08 -4.66
CA ARG A 37 -21.66 -3.50 -3.45
C ARG A 37 -20.17 -3.20 -3.58
N ALA A 38 -19.53 -3.70 -4.63
CA ALA A 38 -18.11 -3.45 -4.88
C ALA A 38 -17.87 -1.98 -5.23
N PRO A 39 -16.87 -1.32 -4.63
CA PRO A 39 -16.54 0.05 -4.96
C PRO A 39 -15.98 0.14 -6.40
N ALA A 40 -16.28 1.23 -7.11
CA ALA A 40 -15.73 1.46 -8.46
C ALA A 40 -14.20 1.64 -8.48
N ARG A 41 -13.62 2.06 -7.34
CA ARG A 41 -12.20 2.27 -7.11
C ARG A 41 -11.86 2.00 -5.66
N THR A 42 -10.72 1.36 -5.42
CA THR A 42 -10.12 1.23 -4.09
C THR A 42 -8.76 1.92 -4.11
N LEU A 43 -8.58 2.97 -3.31
CA LEU A 43 -7.32 3.70 -3.22
C LEU A 43 -6.55 3.29 -1.96
N TRP A 44 -5.32 2.82 -2.13
CA TRP A 44 -4.36 2.64 -1.05
C TRP A 44 -3.31 3.75 -1.11
N VAL A 45 -3.13 4.42 0.02
CA VAL A 45 -2.22 5.54 0.17
C VAL A 45 -1.10 5.13 1.11
N THR A 46 0.13 5.26 0.62
CA THR A 46 1.38 5.06 1.37
C THR A 46 2.13 6.39 1.48
N ARG A 47 3.23 6.42 2.23
CA ARG A 47 4.09 7.60 2.34
C ARG A 47 5.56 7.20 2.31
N GLY A 48 6.32 7.77 1.37
CA GLY A 48 7.75 7.51 1.20
C GLY A 48 8.07 6.02 1.04
N ALA A 49 7.13 5.26 0.47
CA ALA A 49 7.23 3.82 0.27
C ALA A 49 7.83 3.47 -1.11
N VAL A 50 8.03 4.48 -1.97
CA VAL A 50 8.60 4.34 -3.31
C VAL A 50 9.64 5.43 -3.53
N ALA A 51 10.80 5.04 -4.08
CA ALA A 51 11.73 5.98 -4.67
C ALA A 51 11.26 6.28 -6.11
N ALA A 52 10.70 7.47 -6.34
CA ALA A 52 10.17 7.87 -7.65
C ALA A 52 11.24 8.50 -8.54
N ARG A 53 12.30 9.04 -7.94
CA ARG A 53 13.48 9.63 -8.58
C ARG A 53 14.76 8.91 -8.14
N PRO A 54 15.86 8.99 -8.92
CA PRO A 54 17.13 8.34 -8.57
C PRO A 54 17.70 8.71 -7.20
N GLU A 55 17.43 9.94 -6.74
CA GLU A 55 17.91 10.50 -5.47
C GLU A 55 17.01 10.20 -4.26
N ASP A 56 15.81 9.66 -4.48
CA ASP A 56 14.85 9.44 -3.41
C ASP A 56 15.30 8.33 -2.46
N THR A 57 15.09 8.57 -1.17
CA THR A 57 15.16 7.52 -0.14
C THR A 57 13.77 6.92 0.11
N VAL A 58 13.72 5.75 0.75
CA VAL A 58 12.45 5.06 1.07
C VAL A 58 12.28 4.96 2.58
N PRO A 59 12.00 6.07 3.29
CA PRO A 59 11.83 6.05 4.74
C PRO A 59 10.58 5.25 5.17
N GLY A 60 9.61 5.06 4.27
CA GLY A 60 8.42 4.22 4.46
C GLY A 60 8.60 2.78 3.99
N LEU A 61 9.80 2.19 4.10
CA LEU A 61 10.13 0.87 3.52
C LEU A 61 9.14 -0.25 3.89
N ALA A 62 8.61 -0.26 5.12
CA ALA A 62 7.64 -1.27 5.54
C ALA A 62 6.38 -1.27 4.67
N GLN A 63 5.96 -0.11 4.15
CA GLN A 63 4.79 0.04 3.28
C GLN A 63 5.04 -0.38 1.83
N SER A 64 6.29 -0.53 1.40
CA SER A 64 6.63 -0.97 0.04
C SER A 64 6.06 -2.36 -0.29
N VAL A 65 5.83 -3.20 0.72
CA VAL A 65 5.18 -4.51 0.55
C VAL A 65 3.79 -4.41 -0.08
N LEU A 66 3.06 -3.32 0.21
CA LEU A 66 1.72 -3.06 -0.31
C LEU A 66 1.75 -2.88 -1.84
N TRP A 67 2.83 -2.32 -2.37
CA TRP A 67 3.05 -2.14 -3.80
C TRP A 67 3.25 -3.46 -4.53
N GLY A 68 3.98 -4.40 -3.92
CA GLY A 68 4.12 -5.77 -4.44
C GLY A 68 2.79 -6.49 -4.46
N LEU A 69 2.10 -6.53 -3.32
CA LEU A 69 0.81 -7.20 -3.17
C LEU A 69 -0.24 -6.67 -4.15
N ALA A 70 -0.35 -5.35 -4.27
CA ALA A 70 -1.32 -4.74 -5.16
C ALA A 70 -1.03 -4.98 -6.65
N ARG A 71 0.25 -5.09 -7.06
CA ARG A 71 0.59 -5.46 -8.44
C ARG A 71 0.10 -6.87 -8.77
N SER A 72 0.29 -7.83 -7.85
CA SER A 72 -0.26 -9.18 -8.02
C SER A 72 -1.79 -9.17 -8.07
N ALA A 73 -2.44 -8.50 -7.12
CA ALA A 73 -3.90 -8.40 -7.08
C ALA A 73 -4.50 -7.76 -8.34
N ARG A 74 -3.85 -6.75 -8.91
CA ARG A 74 -4.27 -6.13 -10.19
C ARG A 74 -4.14 -7.07 -11.39
N ALA A 75 -3.11 -7.92 -11.41
CA ALA A 75 -2.92 -8.90 -12.47
C ALA A 75 -3.99 -10.02 -12.40
N GLU A 76 -4.34 -10.44 -11.19
CA GLU A 76 -5.32 -11.51 -10.95
C GLU A 76 -6.78 -11.01 -10.99
N HIS A 77 -7.01 -9.77 -10.56
CA HIS A 77 -8.35 -9.17 -10.46
C HIS A 77 -8.41 -7.74 -11.04
N PRO A 78 -8.31 -7.58 -12.39
CA PRO A 78 -8.30 -6.26 -13.03
C PRO A 78 -9.53 -5.39 -12.73
N GLY A 79 -10.67 -6.01 -12.42
CA GLY A 79 -11.94 -5.34 -12.13
C GLY A 79 -12.02 -4.63 -10.76
N LEU A 80 -11.06 -4.87 -9.85
CA LEU A 80 -11.10 -4.27 -8.49
C LEU A 80 -10.86 -2.75 -8.47
N GLY A 81 -10.44 -2.14 -9.58
CA GLY A 81 -10.16 -0.71 -9.64
C GLY A 81 -9.14 -0.26 -8.58
N LEU A 82 -8.22 -1.15 -8.17
CA LEU A 82 -7.23 -0.89 -7.14
C LEU A 82 -6.22 0.16 -7.64
N VAL A 83 -5.99 1.21 -6.85
CA VAL A 83 -5.07 2.32 -7.12
C VAL A 83 -4.13 2.48 -5.94
N LEU A 84 -2.85 2.75 -6.24
CA LEU A 84 -1.84 3.08 -5.23
C LEU A 84 -1.37 4.50 -5.46
N LEU A 85 -1.22 5.23 -4.37
CA LEU A 85 -0.68 6.58 -4.33
C LEU A 85 0.36 6.62 -3.21
N ASP A 86 1.60 6.94 -3.56
CA ASP A 86 2.60 7.28 -2.55
C ASP A 86 2.59 8.79 -2.35
N LEU A 87 2.52 9.21 -1.09
CA LEU A 87 2.78 10.59 -0.71
C LEU A 87 4.27 10.78 -0.46
N ASP A 88 4.77 11.98 -0.72
CA ASP A 88 6.14 12.31 -0.35
C ASP A 88 6.37 12.07 1.16
N PRO A 89 7.57 11.61 1.55
CA PRO A 89 7.92 11.54 2.96
C PRO A 89 7.76 12.93 3.58
N ALA A 90 7.16 13.01 4.76
CA ALA A 90 7.02 14.28 5.45
C ALA A 90 8.40 14.68 6.00
N ASP A 91 9.14 15.48 5.21
CA ASP A 91 10.26 16.38 5.54
C ASP A 91 11.10 16.70 4.28
N ALA A 92 10.46 17.12 3.19
CA ALA A 92 11.13 17.97 2.21
C ALA A 92 10.74 19.42 2.54
N PRO A 93 11.56 20.20 3.26
CA PRO A 93 11.40 21.64 3.21
C PRO A 93 11.51 22.07 1.73
N ASP A 94 10.58 22.90 1.28
CA ASP A 94 10.70 23.62 0.00
C ASP A 94 12.05 24.36 -0.11
#